data_AF-A0A4U9XM84-F1
#
_entry.id   AF-A0A4U9XM84-F1
#
_cell.length_a   1.000
_cell.length_b   1.000
_cell.length_c   1.000
_cell.angle_alpha   90.00
_cell.angle_beta   90.00
_cell.angle_gamma   90.00
#
_symmetry.space_group_name_H-M   'P 1'
#
loop_
_entity.id
_entity.type
_entity.pdbx_description
1 polymer ?
#
loop_
_entity_poly.entity_id
_entity_poly.type
_entity_poly.pdbx_seq_one_letter_code
_entity_poly.pdbx_strand_id
1 'polypeptide(L)'
;MNQELFELFNYQLKKDYGKSASIETFNKFTAYCKAGEEINGVKPILHWINLYAFGTGMTSDDAEDLRYRRYREEHSIEFKK
;
A
#
# COMPACT_ATOMS: atom_id res chain seq x y z
N MET A 1 -14.77 9.79 -7.44
CA MET A 1 -13.69 8.79 -7.30
C MET A 1 -13.03 8.63 -8.65
N ASN A 2 -11.69 8.63 -8.74
CA ASN A 2 -11.00 8.33 -10.00
C ASN A 2 -10.91 6.81 -10.15
N GLN A 3 -11.74 6.23 -11.04
CA GLN A 3 -11.85 4.79 -11.23
C GLN A 3 -10.56 4.19 -11.81
N GLU A 4 -9.91 4.86 -12.76
CA GLU A 4 -8.64 4.42 -13.34
C GLU A 4 -7.54 4.32 -12.27
N LEU A 5 -7.50 5.30 -11.36
CA LEU A 5 -6.53 5.29 -10.26
C LEU A 5 -6.80 4.15 -9.26
N PHE A 6 -8.07 3.87 -8.97
CA PHE A 6 -8.47 2.75 -8.12
C PHE A 6 -8.06 1.40 -8.73
N GLU A 7 -8.27 1.23 -10.03
CA GLU A 7 -7.88 0.02 -10.77
C GLU A 7 -6.36 -0.13 -10.82
N LEU A 8 -5.62 0.94 -11.11
CA LEU A 8 -4.16 0.94 -11.10
C LEU A 8 -3.59 0.59 -9.73
N PHE A 9 -4.14 1.16 -8.66
CA PHE A 9 -3.68 0.87 -7.30
C PHE A 9 -3.98 -0.58 -6.94
N ASN A 10 -5.16 -1.10 -7.27
CA ASN A 10 -5.49 -2.51 -7.01
C ASN A 10 -4.64 -3.49 -7.82
N TYR A 11 -4.27 -3.14 -9.05
CA TYR A 11 -3.32 -3.91 -9.85
C TYR A 11 -1.97 -4.03 -9.11
N GLN A 12 -1.43 -2.90 -8.63
CA GLN A 12 -0.16 -2.91 -7.88
C GLN A 12 -0.28 -3.60 -6.53
N LEU A 13 -1.38 -3.42 -5.80
CA LEU A 13 -1.61 -4.11 -4.54
C LEU A 13 -1.63 -5.64 -4.71
N LYS A 14 -2.27 -6.12 -5.78
CA LYS A 14 -2.35 -7.55 -6.05
C LYS A 14 -0.99 -8.12 -6.41
N LYS A 15 -0.20 -7.37 -7.19
CA LYS A 15 1.19 -7.73 -7.52
C LYS A 15 2.08 -7.76 -6.28
N ASP A 16 2.15 -6.67 -5.53
CA ASP A 16 3.11 -6.50 -4.44
C ASP A 16 2.72 -7.27 -3.17
N TYR A 17 1.42 -7.35 -2.87
CA TYR A 17 0.91 -7.89 -1.59
C TYR A 17 -0.04 -9.08 -1.73
N GLY A 18 -0.45 -9.46 -2.95
CA GLY A 18 -1.43 -10.52 -3.17
C GLY A 18 -2.84 -10.17 -2.70
N LYS A 19 -3.11 -8.90 -2.40
CA LYS A 19 -4.41 -8.41 -1.87
C LYS A 19 -4.91 -7.23 -2.69
N SER A 20 -6.19 -6.92 -2.54
CA SER A 20 -6.83 -5.74 -3.13
C SER A 20 -7.52 -4.93 -2.04
N ALA A 21 -7.67 -3.63 -2.26
CA ALA A 21 -8.45 -2.74 -1.41
C ALA A 21 -9.89 -2.65 -1.93
N SER A 22 -10.85 -2.55 -1.01
CA SER A 22 -12.22 -2.22 -1.38
C SER A 22 -12.31 -0.76 -1.85
N ILE A 23 -13.36 -0.47 -2.61
CA ILE A 23 -13.70 0.89 -3.04
C ILE A 23 -13.90 1.83 -1.84
N GLU A 24 -14.47 1.31 -0.75
CA GLU A 24 -14.68 2.06 0.49
C GLU A 24 -13.35 2.45 1.14
N THR A 25 -12.42 1.50 1.28
CA THR A 25 -11.08 1.75 1.81
C THR A 25 -10.32 2.76 0.95
N PHE A 26 -10.39 2.63 -0.37
CA PHE A 26 -9.77 3.57 -1.29
C PHE A 26 -10.32 4.99 -1.09
N ASN A 27 -11.65 5.15 -1.04
CA ASN A 27 -12.28 6.45 -0.85
C ASN A 27 -11.87 7.07 0.50
N LYS A 28 -11.90 6.29 1.59
CA LYS A 28 -11.42 6.74 2.91
C LYS A 28 -9.96 7.18 2.87
N PHE A 29 -9.10 6.41 2.21
CA PHE A 29 -7.70 6.74 2.03
C PHE A 29 -7.48 8.03 1.22
N THR A 30 -8.27 8.26 0.16
CA THR A 30 -8.16 9.52 -0.60
C THR A 30 -8.58 10.74 0.22
N ALA A 31 -9.58 10.59 1.10
CA ALA A 31 -9.97 11.66 2.03
C ALA A 31 -8.88 11.89 3.09
N TYR A 32 -8.28 10.81 3.60
CA TYR A 32 -7.14 10.87 4.50
C TYR A 32 -5.94 11.63 3.89
N CYS A 33 -5.56 11.32 2.65
CA CYS A 33 -4.46 12.02 1.97
C CYS A 33 -4.75 13.52 1.75
N LYS A 34 -6.02 13.90 1.59
CA LYS A 34 -6.42 15.31 1.47
C LYS A 34 -6.28 16.08 2.79
N ALA A 35 -6.45 15.40 3.93
CA ALA A 35 -6.22 16.01 5.24
C ALA A 35 -4.72 16.30 5.46
N GLY A 36 -3.84 15.46 4.93
CA GLY A 36 -2.40 15.71 4.89
C GLY A 36 -1.67 15.46 6.21
N GLU A 37 -2.35 14.90 7.22
CA GLU A 37 -1.78 14.58 8.53
C GLU A 37 -1.40 13.10 8.59
N GLU A 38 -0.18 12.83 9.06
CA GLU A 38 0.26 11.45 9.33
C GLU A 38 -0.35 10.95 10.64
N ILE A 39 -1.11 9.87 10.54
CA ILE A 39 -1.77 9.20 11.66
C ILE A 39 -1.28 7.76 11.72
N ASN A 40 -0.84 7.34 12.92
CA ASN A 40 -0.39 5.97 13.20
C ASN A 40 0.70 5.46 12.23
N GLY A 41 1.61 6.33 11.80
CA GLY A 41 2.73 5.97 10.92
C GLY A 41 2.36 5.70 9.46
N VAL A 42 1.15 6.07 9.03
CA VAL A 42 0.72 5.97 7.62
C VAL A 42 0.96 7.30 6.91
N LYS A 43 1.88 7.35 5.95
CA LYS A 43 2.18 8.57 5.19
C LYS A 43 0.93 9.01 4.38
N PRO A 44 0.44 10.26 4.51
CA PRO A 44 -0.76 10.76 3.83
C PRO A 44 -0.48 11.14 2.35
N ILE A 45 0.29 10.30 1.66
CA ILE A 45 0.69 10.49 0.27
C ILE A 45 -0.08 9.47 -0.57
N LEU A 46 -0.73 9.95 -1.63
CA LEU A 46 -1.57 9.13 -2.51
C LEU A 46 -0.70 8.13 -3.31
N HIS A 47 -0.45 6.98 -2.69
CA HIS A 47 0.45 5.94 -3.18
C HIS A 47 -0.10 4.56 -2.76
N TRP A 48 0.10 3.52 -3.59
CA TRP A 48 -0.50 2.20 -3.33
C TRP A 48 0.05 1.52 -2.07
N ILE A 49 1.32 1.75 -1.72
CA ILE A 49 1.91 1.24 -0.46
C ILE A 49 1.17 1.83 0.74
N ASN A 50 0.91 3.14 0.72
CA ASN A 50 0.21 3.82 1.81
C ASN A 50 -1.27 3.43 1.87
N LEU A 51 -1.89 3.12 0.72
CA LEU A 51 -3.22 2.52 0.69
C LEU A 51 -3.25 1.14 1.35
N TYR A 52 -2.23 0.31 1.11
CA TYR A 52 -2.10 -0.98 1.78
C TYR A 52 -1.96 -0.80 3.30
N ALA A 53 -1.04 0.08 3.71
CA ALA A 53 -0.80 0.40 5.11
C ALA A 53 -2.09 0.89 5.80
N PHE A 54 -2.76 1.87 5.19
CA PHE A 54 -4.04 2.41 5.66
C PHE A 54 -5.13 1.34 5.79
N GLY A 55 -5.28 0.48 4.78
CA GLY A 55 -6.32 -0.55 4.75
C GLY A 55 -6.08 -1.72 5.70
N THR A 56 -4.84 -1.92 6.16
CA THR A 56 -4.45 -3.03 7.04
C THR A 56 -4.09 -2.59 8.46
N GLY A 57 -3.98 -1.28 8.70
CA GLY A 57 -3.64 -0.72 10.01
C GLY A 57 -2.16 -0.85 10.38
N MET A 58 -1.27 -1.11 9.42
CA MET A 58 0.18 -1.08 9.63
C MET A 58 0.78 0.27 9.24
N THR A 59 2.04 0.49 9.60
CA THR A 59 2.76 1.69 9.17
C THR A 59 3.15 1.62 7.69
N SER A 60 3.43 2.76 7.08
CA SER A 60 3.96 2.81 5.72
C SER A 60 5.30 2.08 5.57
N ASP A 61 6.13 2.12 6.60
CA ASP A 61 7.45 1.49 6.59
C ASP A 61 7.30 -0.04 6.68
N ASP A 62 6.39 -0.56 7.52
CA ASP A 62 6.08 -1.99 7.58
C ASP A 62 5.55 -2.53 6.24
N ALA A 63 4.71 -1.74 5.56
CA ALA A 63 4.19 -2.10 4.24
C ALA A 63 5.32 -2.16 3.21
N GLU A 64 6.26 -1.22 3.24
CA GLU A 64 7.42 -1.20 2.35
C GLU A 64 8.36 -2.40 2.61
N ASP A 65 8.66 -2.69 3.87
CA ASP A 65 9.47 -3.84 4.27
C ASP A 65 8.82 -5.16 3.84
N LEU A 66 7.49 -5.28 4.00
CA LEU A 66 6.74 -6.43 3.53
C LEU A 66 6.84 -6.59 2.01
N ARG A 67 6.71 -5.50 1.25
CA ARG A 67 6.86 -5.52 -0.22
C ARG A 67 8.24 -6.03 -0.60
N TYR A 68 9.30 -5.49 0.00
CA TYR A 68 10.66 -5.91 -0.31
C TYR A 68 10.94 -7.36 0.08
N ARG A 69 10.39 -7.83 1.21
CA ARG A 69 10.49 -9.24 1.60
C ARG A 69 9.84 -10.16 0.57
N ARG A 70 8.60 -9.87 0.17
CA ARG A 70 7.86 -10.66 -0.83
C ARG A 70 8.57 -10.64 -2.18
N TYR A 71 9.08 -9.48 -2.60
CA TYR A 71 9.87 -9.36 -3.83
C TYR A 71 11.12 -10.24 -3.80
N ARG A 72 11.86 -10.27 -2.68
CA ARG A 72 13.03 -11.15 -2.54
C ARG A 72 12.66 -12.63 -2.59
N GLU A 73 11.57 -13.02 -1.93
CA GLU A 73 11.05 -14.40 -1.93
C GLU A 73 10.63 -14.82 -3.34
N GLU A 74 9.92 -13.97 -4.08
CA GLU A 74 9.47 -14.24 -5.46
C GLU A 74 10.65 -14.37 -6.43
N HIS A 75 11.69 -13.56 -6.26
CA HIS A 75 12.86 -13.54 -7.14
C HIS A 75 14.04 -14.39 -6.66
N SER A 76 13.87 -15.18 -5.59
CA SER A 76 14.93 -16.04 -5.01
C SER A 76 16.24 -15.29 -4.72
N ILE A 77 16.15 -14.04 -4.26
CA ILE A 77 17.32 -13.21 -3.96
C ILE A 77 17.80 -13.55 -2.55
N GLU A 78 18.79 -14.45 -2.45
CA GLU A 78 19.52 -14.73 -1.21
C GLU A 78 20.67 -13.74 -1.01
N PHE A 79 20.65 -12.99 0.11
CA PHE A 79 21.85 -12.30 0.57
C PHE A 79 22.69 -13.29 1.38
N LYS A 80 23.88 -13.62 0.87
CA LYS A 80 24.92 -14.22 1.71
C LYS A 80 25.26 -13.22 2.82
N LYS A 81 25.05 -13.63 4.07
CA LYS A 81 25.57 -12.95 5.26
C LYS A 81 27.09 -12.93 5.24
#